data_AF-A0A2K1EPA8-F1
#
_entry.id   AF-A0A2K1EPA8-F1
#
_cell.length_a   1.000
_cell.length_b   1.000
_cell.length_c   1.000
_cell.angle_alpha   90.00
_cell.angle_beta   90.00
_cell.angle_gamma   90.00
#
_symmetry.space_group_name_H-M   'P 1'
#
loop_
_entity.id
_entity.type
_entity.pdbx_description
1 polymer ?
#
loop_
_entity_poly.entity_id
_entity_poly.type
_entity_poly.pdbx_seq_one_letter_code
_entity_poly.pdbx_strand_id
1 'polypeptide(L)' 'MPLLIKEYGYPCFEKALQQVEKQYQDMPEAFRGHFTFDENGKAVQLRTPNETRQMIERFFASQNRY' A
#
# COMPACT_ATOMS: atom_id res chain seq x y z
N MET A 1 -2.73 -2.72 9.53
CA MET A 1 -2.41 -3.38 10.82
C MET A 1 -3.61 -3.62 11.75
N PRO A 2 -4.86 -3.87 11.28
CA PRO A 2 -5.97 -4.17 12.21
C PRO A 2 -5.74 -5.38 13.12
N LEU A 3 -5.05 -6.42 12.61
CA LEU A 3 -4.76 -7.63 13.38
C LEU A 3 -3.89 -7.34 14.62
N LEU A 4 -2.86 -6.51 14.49
CA LEU A 4 -2.00 -6.14 15.63
C LEU A 4 -2.76 -5.33 16.70
N ILE A 5 -3.68 -4.45 16.26
CA ILE A 5 -4.55 -3.71 17.19
C ILE A 5 -5.48 -4.68 17.91
N LYS A 6 -6.08 -5.64 17.19
CA LYS A 6 -6.98 -6.65 17.75
C LYS A 6 -6.29 -7.60 18.73
N GLU A 7 -5.06 -8.04 18.44
CA GLU A 7 -4.33 -9.02 19.26
C GLU A 7 -3.69 -8.39 20.51
N TYR A 8 -3.14 -7.19 20.40
CA TYR A 8 -2.29 -6.62 21.45
C TYR A 8 -2.85 -5.35 22.10
N GLY A 9 -3.78 -4.64 21.44
CA GLY A 9 -4.46 -3.47 22.01
C GLY A 9 -3.57 -2.27 22.33
N TYR A 10 -2.34 -2.19 21.81
CA TYR A 10 -1.46 -1.07 22.09
C TYR A 10 -1.88 0.20 21.34
N PRO A 11 -2.06 1.36 22.02
CA PRO A 11 -2.47 2.61 21.36
C PRO A 11 -1.49 3.13 20.30
N CYS A 12 -0.21 2.74 20.37
CA CYS A 12 0.77 3.10 19.35
C CYS A 12 0.45 2.48 17.98
N PHE A 13 -0.23 1.33 17.94
CA PHE A 13 -0.62 0.69 16.68
C PHE A 13 -1.76 1.44 15.97
N GLU A 14 -2.70 2.03 16.71
CA GLU A 14 -3.74 2.89 16.12
C GLU A 14 -3.13 4.13 15.48
N LYS A 15 -2.23 4.81 16.19
CA LYS A 15 -1.52 5.99 15.66
C LYS A 15 -0.69 5.66 14.43
N ALA A 16 0.04 4.54 14.48
CA ALA A 16 0.83 4.09 13.34
C ALA A 16 -0.07 3.68 12.16
N LEU A 17 -1.23 3.06 12.41
CA LEU A 17 -2.19 2.73 11.36
C LEU A 17 -2.71 3.98 10.66
N GLN A 18 -3.15 4.98 11.41
CA GLN A 18 -3.63 6.26 10.85
C GLN A 18 -2.57 6.94 9.98
N GLN A 19 -1.31 6.94 10.43
CA GLN A 19 -0.21 7.51 9.65
C GLN A 19 0.01 6.74 8.34
N VAL A 20 0.07 5.41 8.40
CA VAL A 20 0.29 4.55 7.22
C VAL A 20 -0.86 4.69 6.23
N GLU A 21 -2.11 4.75 6.71
CA GLU A 21 -3.27 4.97 5.85
C GLU A 21 -3.20 6.32 5.14
N LYS A 22 -2.83 7.39 5.85
CA LYS A 22 -2.63 8.71 5.23
C LYS A 22 -1.54 8.67 4.16
N GLN A 23 -0.37 8.13 4.49
CA GLN A 23 0.74 8.01 3.53
C GLN A 23 0.36 7.16 2.32
N TYR A 24 -0.44 6.11 2.53
CA TYR A 24 -0.96 5.30 1.44
C TYR A 24 -1.94 6.10 0.57
N GLN A 25 -2.81 6.94 1.13
CA GLN A 25 -3.71 7.78 0.33
C GLN A 25 -2.98 8.87 -0.46
N ASP A 26 -1.91 9.42 0.11
CA ASP A 26 -1.09 10.47 -0.50
C ASP A 26 -0.15 9.92 -1.60
N MET A 27 0.07 8.60 -1.63
CA MET A 27 0.97 7.96 -2.58
C MET A 27 0.41 8.00 -4.02
N PRO A 28 1.24 8.21 -5.06
CA PRO A 28 0.77 8.16 -6.44
C PRO A 28 0.12 6.82 -6.78
N GLU A 29 -0.93 6.83 -7.61
CA GLU A 29 -1.68 5.63 -8.00
C GLU A 29 -0.78 4.50 -8.52
N ALA A 30 0.28 4.86 -9.24
CA ALA A 30 1.25 3.91 -9.78
C ALA A 30 1.93 3.02 -8.72
N PHE A 31 1.92 3.41 -7.44
CA PHE A 31 2.51 2.65 -6.34
C PHE A 31 1.47 2.04 -5.39
N ARG A 32 0.18 2.32 -5.59
CA ARG A 32 -0.91 1.81 -4.75
C ARG A 32 -1.61 0.62 -5.41
N GLY A 33 -2.25 -0.23 -4.61
CA GLY A 33 -3.13 -1.31 -5.10
C GLY A 33 -2.41 -2.50 -5.74
N HIS A 34 -1.14 -2.74 -5.40
CA HIS A 34 -0.39 -3.91 -5.92
C HIS A 34 -0.57 -5.16 -5.06
N PHE A 35 -0.74 -4.95 -3.76
CA PHE A 35 -0.93 -6.00 -2.76
C PHE A 35 -2.07 -5.62 -1.80
N THR A 36 -2.72 -6.63 -1.24
CA THR A 36 -3.62 -6.52 -0.11
C THR A 36 -3.34 -7.65 0.88
N PHE A 37 -4.03 -7.65 2.02
CA PHE A 37 -4.05 -8.76 2.95
C PHE A 37 -5.46 -9.37 3.01
N ASP A 38 -5.55 -10.69 3.05
CA ASP A 38 -6.81 -11.37 3.33
C ASP A 38 -7.16 -11.35 4.83
N GLU A 39 -8.28 -11.96 5.19
CA GLU A 39 -8.79 -12.03 6.58
C GLU A 39 -7.83 -12.74 7.54
N ASN A 40 -6.94 -13.58 7.03
CA ASN A 40 -5.94 -14.32 7.80
C ASN A 40 -4.58 -13.59 7.84
N GLY A 41 -4.50 -12.38 7.27
CA GLY A 41 -3.26 -11.62 7.20
C GLY A 41 -2.27 -12.14 6.15
N LYS A 42 -2.71 -12.99 5.21
CA LYS A 42 -1.86 -13.44 4.11
C LYS A 42 -1.84 -12.38 3.01
N ALA A 43 -0.65 -12.08 2.50
CA ALA A 43 -0.47 -11.17 1.38
C ALA A 43 -1.08 -11.77 0.10
N VAL A 44 -1.93 -10.99 -0.56
CA VAL A 44 -2.57 -11.30 -1.84
C VAL A 44 -2.11 -10.28 -2.87
N GLN A 45 -1.64 -10.76 -4.01
CA GLN A 45 -1.23 -9.92 -5.13
C GLN A 45 -2.46 -9.51 -5.95
N LEU A 46 -2.69 -8.21 -6.10
CA LEU A 46 -3.84 -7.65 -6.83
C LEU A 46 -3.53 -7.38 -8.30
N ARG A 47 -2.25 -7.17 -8.63
CA ARG A 47 -1.77 -6.93 -10.00
C ARG A 47 -0.57 -7.79 -10.30
N THR A 48 -0.46 -8.25 -11.54
CA THR A 48 0.70 -9.03 -11.97
C THR A 48 1.98 -8.19 -11.92
N PRO A 49 3.17 -8.82 -11.79
CA PRO A 49 4.43 -8.06 -11.78
C PRO A 49 4.63 -7.20 -13.03
N ASN A 50 4.12 -7.66 -14.18
CA ASN A 50 4.20 -6.93 -15.44
C ASN A 50 3.33 -5.66 -15.43
N GLU A 51 2.11 -5.75 -14.91
CA GLU A 51 1.23 -4.57 -14.77
C GLU A 51 1.83 -3.56 -13.78
N THR A 52 2.31 -4.03 -12.62
CA THR A 52 3.01 -3.18 -11.65
C THR A 52 4.19 -2.45 -12.30
N ARG A 53 5.03 -3.17 -13.05
CA ARG A 53 6.17 -2.59 -13.76
C ARG A 53 5.73 -1.50 -14.74
N GLN A 54 4.74 -1.78 -15.59
CA GLN A 54 4.26 -0.82 -16.58
C GLN A 54 3.70 0.44 -15.93
N MET A 55 2.97 0.33 -14.81
CA MET A 55 2.46 1.49 -14.10
C MET A 55 3.59 2.38 -13.55
N ILE A 56 4.61 1.77 -12.96
CA ILE A 56 5.77 2.48 -12.42
C ILE A 56 6.58 3.16 -13.54
N GLU A 57 6.83 2.45 -14.64
CA GLU A 57 7.51 3.01 -15.82
C GLU A 57 6.75 4.22 -16.39
N ARG A 58 5.42 4.11 -16.54
CA ARG A 58 4.56 5.22 -17.00
C ARG A 58 4.61 6.41 -16.05
N PHE A 59 4.62 6.17 -14.74
CA PHE A 59 4.74 7.23 -13.74
C PHE A 59 6.05 8.00 -13.93
N PHE A 60 7.20 7.33 -13.93
CA PHE A 60 8.49 8.01 -14.09
C PHE A 60 8.64 8.67 -15.48
N ALA A 61 8.14 8.04 -16.54
CA ALA A 61 8.10 8.66 -17.87
C ALA A 61 7.26 9.95 -17.90
N SER A 62 6.19 10.04 -17.11
CA SER A 62 5.39 11.26 -16.98
C SER A 62 6.09 12.37 -16.19
N GLN A 63 6.97 12.02 -15.24
CA GLN A 63 7.73 12.97 -14.42
C GLN A 63 8.94 13.55 -15.17
N ASN A 64 9.55 12.78 -16.08
CA ASN A 64 10.69 13.19 -16.92
C ASN A 64 10.29 14.02 -18.16
N ARG A 65 9.04 14.49 -18.27
CA ARG A 65 8.57 15.38 -19.35
C ARG A 65 8.71 16.86 -18.96
N TYR A 66 9.87 17.26 -18.45
CA TYR A 66 10.36 18.64 -18.36
C TYR A 66 11.88 18.65 -18.46
#